data_AF-A0A7M2YD72-F1
#
_entry.id   AF-A0A7M2YD72-F1
#
_cell.length_a   1.000
_cell.length_b   1.000
_cell.length_c   1.000
_cell.angle_alpha   90.00
_cell.angle_beta   90.00
_cell.angle_gamma   90.00
#
_symmetry.space_group_name_H-M   'P 1'
#
loop_
_entity.id
_entity.type
_entity.pdbx_description
1 polymer ?
#
loop_
_entity_poly.entity_id
_entity_poly.type
_entity_poly.pdbx_seq_one_letter_code
_entity_poly.pdbx_strand_id
1 'polypeptide(L)'
;MINWKFASLIEEEKEYKVEGINIWNHYWHCADRKIEVIGPLSGNPYLFNQYEIKSPEKTVTFVVGEFSEGRIGLYLPEEDAINM
;
A
#
# COMPACT_ATOMS: atom_id res chain seq x y z
N MET A 1 5.84 -3.71 -15.53
CA MET A 1 6.09 -3.88 -14.08
C MET A 1 5.15 -2.92 -13.39
N ILE A 2 4.39 -3.34 -12.39
CA ILE A 2 3.54 -2.41 -11.63
C ILE A 2 4.49 -1.55 -10.81
N ASN A 3 4.49 -0.24 -11.08
CA ASN A 3 5.20 0.71 -10.23
C ASN A 3 4.42 0.88 -8.94
N TRP A 4 5.11 0.96 -7.81
CA TRP A 4 4.50 1.18 -6.51
C TRP A 4 4.93 2.54 -5.99
N LYS A 5 3.96 3.43 -5.86
CA LYS A 5 4.21 4.80 -5.42
C LYS A 5 3.94 4.92 -3.93
N PHE A 6 4.86 5.59 -3.23
CA PHE A 6 4.64 5.97 -1.84
C PHE A 6 3.40 6.86 -1.74
N ALA A 7 2.42 6.41 -0.97
CA ALA A 7 1.13 7.08 -0.87
C ALA A 7 1.01 7.84 0.45
N SER A 8 1.37 7.21 1.57
CA SER A 8 1.40 7.88 2.87
C SER A 8 2.12 7.08 3.95
N LEU A 9 2.37 7.71 5.09
CA LEU A 9 2.67 7.00 6.32
C LEU A 9 1.36 6.62 7.00
N ILE A 10 1.32 5.45 7.61
CA ILE A 10 0.23 5.02 8.48
C ILE A 10 0.34 5.79 9.80
N GLU A 11 -0.74 6.44 10.17
CA GLU A 11 -0.92 7.12 11.45
C GLU A 11 -2.05 6.38 12.20
N GLU A 12 -1.82 5.97 13.45
CA GLU A 12 -2.72 5.05 14.21
C GLU A 12 -4.16 5.57 14.37
N GLU A 13 -4.39 6.87 14.25
CA GLU A 13 -5.70 7.50 14.43
C GLU A 13 -6.30 8.06 13.12
N LYS A 14 -5.71 7.72 11.97
CA LYS A 14 -6.07 8.32 10.69
C LYS A 14 -6.63 7.30 9.72
N GLU A 15 -7.87 7.54 9.30
CA GLU A 15 -8.46 6.79 8.21
C GLU A 15 -7.63 6.96 6.93
N TYR A 16 -7.43 5.86 6.21
CA TYR A 16 -6.84 5.90 4.88
C TYR A 16 -7.80 5.24 3.88
N LYS A 17 -8.29 6.05 2.94
CA LYS A 17 -9.27 5.61 1.94
C LYS A 17 -8.57 5.43 0.61
N VAL A 18 -8.57 4.20 0.11
CA VAL A 18 -8.12 3.88 -1.25
C VAL A 18 -9.36 3.75 -2.11
N GLU A 19 -9.49 4.65 -3.09
CA GLU A 19 -10.66 4.74 -3.97
C GLU A 19 -12.00 4.74 -3.21
N GLY A 20 -12.07 5.41 -2.06
CA GLY A 20 -13.29 5.48 -1.23
C GLY A 20 -13.46 4.34 -0.22
N ILE A 21 -12.67 3.27 -0.30
CA ILE A 21 -12.68 2.17 0.68
C ILE A 21 -11.70 2.49 1.81
N ASN A 22 -12.19 2.64 3.04
CA ASN A 22 -11.32 2.78 4.21
C ASN A 22 -10.66 1.44 4.52
N ILE A 23 -9.35 1.32 4.26
CA ILE A 23 -8.64 0.05 4.39
C ILE A 23 -8.69 -0.52 5.81
N TRP A 24 -8.77 0.33 6.84
CA TRP A 24 -8.79 -0.08 8.24
C TRP A 24 -10.07 -0.81 8.65
N ASN A 25 -11.16 -0.60 7.92
CA ASN A 25 -12.46 -1.21 8.21
C ASN A 25 -12.61 -2.60 7.57
N HIS A 26 -11.58 -3.09 6.88
CA HIS A 26 -11.62 -4.36 6.16
C HIS A 26 -10.49 -5.29 6.59
N TYR A 27 -10.70 -6.59 6.39
CA TYR A 27 -9.66 -7.59 6.59
C TYR A 27 -8.62 -7.52 5.47
N TRP A 28 -7.35 -7.48 5.85
CA TRP A 28 -6.22 -7.44 4.92
C TRP A 28 -5.76 -8.87 4.63
N HIS A 29 -5.98 -9.34 3.40
CA HIS A 29 -5.43 -10.61 2.96
C HIS A 29 -3.97 -10.39 2.54
N CYS A 30 -3.04 -11.08 3.21
CA CYS A 30 -1.63 -11.10 2.78
C CYS A 30 -1.51 -11.95 1.51
N ALA A 31 -0.99 -11.38 0.43
CA ALA A 31 -0.88 -12.08 -0.86
C ALA A 31 0.37 -12.97 -0.96
N ASP A 32 1.05 -13.26 0.16
CA ASP A 32 2.27 -14.06 0.28
C ASP A 32 3.37 -13.73 -0.76
N ARG A 33 3.45 -12.45 -1.13
CA ARG A 33 4.45 -11.90 -2.06
C ARG A 33 5.06 -10.65 -1.48
N LYS A 34 6.35 -10.48 -1.72
CA LYS A 34 7.11 -9.29 -1.37
C LYS A 34 7.29 -8.41 -2.59
N ILE A 35 7.02 -7.12 -2.40
CA ILE A 35 7.18 -6.08 -3.41
C ILE A 35 8.36 -5.22 -3.00
N GLU A 36 9.26 -5.00 -3.95
CA GLU A 36 10.34 -4.04 -3.80
C GLU A 36 9.78 -2.62 -4.01
N VAL A 37 9.97 -1.76 -3.02
CA VAL A 37 9.53 -0.36 -3.03
C VAL A 37 10.66 0.54 -2.59
N ILE A 38 10.69 1.78 -3.09
CA ILE A 38 11.69 2.77 -2.68
C ILE A 38 11.19 3.53 -1.45
N GLY A 39 12.02 3.60 -0.41
CA GLY A 39 11.72 4.39 0.78
C GLY A 39 11.67 5.89 0.46
N PRO A 40 10.62 6.62 0.85
CA PRO A 40 10.46 8.04 0.50
C PRO A 40 11.49 8.95 1.19
N LEU A 41 12.04 8.52 2.33
CA LEU A 41 13.00 9.30 3.13
C LEU A 41 14.45 8.97 2.79
N SER A 42 14.77 7.68 2.67
CA SER A 42 16.15 7.19 2.50
C SER A 42 16.54 6.95 1.04
N GLY A 43 15.56 6.80 0.13
CA GLY A 43 15.82 6.36 -1.25
C GLY A 43 16.28 4.90 -1.36
N ASN A 44 16.35 4.18 -0.23
CA ASN A 44 16.77 2.78 -0.22
C ASN A 44 15.62 1.86 -0.65
N PRO A 45 15.92 0.72 -1.29
CA PRO A 45 14.92 -0.30 -1.57
C PRO A 45 14.50 -1.04 -0.28
N TYR A 46 13.21 -1.32 -0.17
CA TYR A 46 12.59 -2.11 0.89
C TYR A 46 11.74 -3.22 0.27
N LEU A 47 11.69 -4.39 0.93
CA LEU A 47 10.84 -5.51 0.54
C LEU A 47 9.66 -5.62 1.51
N PHE A 48 8.48 -5.22 1.06
CA PHE A 48 7.27 -5.19 1.88
C PHE A 48 6.20 -6.14 1.36
N ASN A 49 5.31 -6.59 2.25
CA ASN A 49 4.25 -7.51 1.89
C ASN A 49 3.15 -6.76 1.13
N GLN A 50 2.63 -7.41 0.09
CA GLN A 50 1.42 -6.95 -0.55
C GLN A 50 0.19 -7.47 0.19
N TYR A 51 -0.76 -6.56 0.40
CA TYR A 51 -2.06 -6.85 0.95
C TYR A 51 -3.16 -6.57 -0.08
N GLU A 52 -4.25 -7.31 0.04
CA GLU A 52 -5.45 -7.12 -0.74
C GLU A 52 -6.69 -7.06 0.17
N ILE A 53 -7.58 -6.13 -0.13
CA ILE A 53 -8.92 -6.06 0.45
C ILE A 53 -9.89 -6.43 -0.65
N LYS A 54 -10.71 -7.46 -0.38
CA LYS A 54 -11.81 -7.88 -1.26
C LYS A 54 -13.10 -7.31 -0.71
N SER A 55 -13.66 -6.30 -1.38
CA SER A 55 -15.02 -5.84 -1.14
C SER A 55 -15.96 -6.40 -2.21
N PRO A 56 -17.29 -6.41 -1.98
CA PRO A 56 -18.26 -6.80 -3.00
C PRO A 56 -18.19 -5.95 -4.27
N GLU A 57 -17.72 -4.71 -4.16
CA GLU A 57 -17.66 -3.75 -5.27
C GLU A 57 -16.35 -3.85 -6.05
N LYS A 58 -15.23 -4.13 -5.37
CA LYS A 58 -13.89 -4.16 -5.98
C LYS A 58 -12.83 -4.80 -5.10
N THR A 59 -11.69 -5.10 -5.71
CA THR A 59 -10.48 -5.52 -4.99
C THR A 59 -9.48 -4.37 -4.96
N VAL A 60 -9.05 -3.98 -3.77
CA VAL A 60 -8.02 -2.97 -3.56
C VAL A 60 -6.74 -3.66 -3.17
N THR A 61 -5.64 -3.33 -3.85
CA THR A 61 -4.30 -3.84 -3.51
C THR A 61 -3.40 -2.70 -3.06
N PHE A 62 -2.64 -2.94 -2.01
CA PHE A 62 -1.70 -1.98 -1.43
C PHE A 62 -0.54 -2.71 -0.78
N VAL A 63 0.60 -2.05 -0.62
CA VAL A 63 1.80 -2.60 0.01
C VAL A 63 2.05 -1.85 1.31
N VAL A 64 2.31 -2.60 2.38
CA VAL A 64 2.53 -2.04 3.71
C VAL A 64 3.76 -2.68 4.34
N GLY A 65 4.58 -1.86 4.98
CA GLY A 65 5.67 -2.35 5.81
C GLY A 65 6.24 -1.30 6.74
N GLU A 66 6.86 -1.77 7.81
CA GLU A 66 7.52 -0.93 8.80
C GLU A 66 8.95 -0.61 8.35
N PHE A 67 9.28 0.68 8.33
CA PHE A 67 10.63 1.17 8.14
C PHE A 67 11.44 1.02 9.43
N SER A 68 12.77 1.03 9.32
CA SER A 68 13.69 0.93 10.46
C SER A 68 13.55 2.06 11.49
N GLU A 69 12.87 3.15 11.14
CA GLU A 69 12.57 4.28 12.05
C GLU A 69 11.28 4.08 12.86
N GLY A 70 10.65 2.90 12.80
CA GLY A 70 9.41 2.59 13.51
C GLY A 70 8.17 3.23 12.88
N ARG A 71 8.24 3.64 11.62
CA ARG A 71 7.12 4.22 10.86
C ARG A 71 6.62 3.20 9.85
N ILE A 72 5.31 3.11 9.67
CA ILE A 72 4.73 2.20 8.70
C ILE A 72 4.40 2.96 7.41
N GLY A 73 4.94 2.50 6.28
CA GLY A 73 4.71 3.08 4.97
C GLY A 73 3.60 2.35 4.21
N LEU A 74 2.77 3.10 3.51
CA LEU A 74 1.75 2.60 2.61
C LEU A 74 2.06 3.01 1.17
N TYR A 75 1.99 2.02 0.28
CA TYR A 75 2.25 2.15 -1.13
C TYR A 75 1.05 1.67 -1.93
N LEU A 76 0.72 2.41 -2.98
CA LEU A 76 -0.33 2.06 -3.92
C LEU A 76 0.27 1.69 -5.27
N PRO A 77 -0.35 0.77 -6.00
CA PRO A 77 0.03 0.56 -7.39
C PRO A 77 -0.19 1.89 -8.10
N GLU A 78 0.82 2.34 -8.84
CA GLU A 78 0.63 3.38 -9.82
C GLU A 78 -0.28 2.76 -10.87
N GLU A 79 -1.56 3.13 -10.86
CA GLU A 79 -2.41 2.84 -12.00
C GLU A 79 -1.70 3.48 -13.20
N ASP A 80 -1.20 2.65 -14.12
CA ASP A 80 -0.93 3.09 -15.47
C ASP A 80 -2.19 3.84 -15.88
N ALA A 81 -2.09 5.17 -15.94
CA ALA A 81 -3.16 6.03 -16.40
C ALA A 81 -3.31 5.78 -17.90
N ILE A 82 -3.82 4.60 -18.27
CA ILE A 82 -4.42 4.31 -19.55
C ILE A 82 -5.93 4.47 -19.33
N ASN A 83 -6.31 5.70 -19.00
CA ASN A 83 -7.60 6.28 -19.33
C ASN A 83 -7.25 7.54 -20.13
N MET A 84 -7.74 7.81 -21.33
CA MET A 84 -8.57 7.11 -22.31
C MET A 84 -8.45 7.98 -23.58
#